data_AF-A0A956HEY7-F1
#
_entry.id   AF-A0A956HEY7-F1
#
_cell.length_a   1.000
_cell.length_b   1.000
_cell.length_c   1.000
_cell.angle_alpha   90.00
_cell.angle_beta   90.00
_cell.angle_gamma   90.00
#
_symmetry.space_group_name_H-M   'P 1'
#
loop_
_entity.id
_entity.type
_entity.pdbx_description
1 polymer ?
#
loop_
_entity_poly.entity_id
_entity_poly.type
_entity_poly.pdbx_seq_one_letter_code
_entity_poly.pdbx_strand_id
1 'polypeptide(L)'
;MHHLVVRARWLILALLVALSAWLLPGLGQVREDNDVLAFLPPDHPDVVAFHEVASRFGMLEVALVGLGAAEGDMLSVERVAT
;
A
#
# COMPACT_ATOMS: atom_id res chain seq x y z
N MET A 1 -19.24 -4.61 42.82
CA MET A 1 -18.39 -4.15 41.69
C MET A 1 -19.18 -3.60 40.49
N HIS A 2 -20.43 -4.02 40.24
CA HIS A 2 -21.23 -3.54 39.09
C HIS A 2 -21.58 -2.03 39.09
N HIS A 3 -21.62 -1.37 40.25
CA HIS A 3 -22.05 0.03 40.38
C HIS A 3 -21.00 1.06 39.94
N LEU A 4 -19.72 0.69 39.90
CA LEU A 4 -18.62 1.58 39.48
C LEU A 4 -18.62 1.82 37.97
N VAL A 5 -18.87 0.78 37.18
CA VAL A 5 -18.89 0.84 35.71
C VAL A 5 -20.06 1.70 35.22
N VAL A 6 -21.25 1.59 35.83
CA VAL A 6 -22.44 2.37 35.43
C VAL A 6 -22.28 3.86 35.75
N ARG A 7 -21.64 4.19 36.88
CA ARG A 7 -21.44 5.58 37.32
C ARG A 7 -20.29 6.27 36.58
N ALA A 8 -19.25 5.52 36.24
CA ALA A 8 -18.12 6.01 35.44
C ALA A 8 -18.27 5.73 33.93
N ARG A 9 -19.45 5.30 33.46
CA ARG A 9 -19.69 4.91 32.05
C ARG A 9 -19.17 5.92 31.04
N TRP A 10 -19.37 7.21 31.30
CA TRP A 10 -18.92 8.29 30.43
C TRP A 10 -17.41 8.46 30.42
N LEU A 11 -16.75 8.27 31.56
CA LEU A 11 -15.29 8.30 31.64
C LEU A 11 -14.70 7.12 30.90
N ILE A 12 -15.27 5.92 31.08
CA ILE A 12 -14.83 4.71 30.37
C ILE A 12 -15.02 4.86 28.86
N LEU A 13 -16.16 5.39 28.41
CA LEU A 13 -16.42 5.67 27.00
C LEU A 13 -15.46 6.72 26.44
N ALA A 14 -15.23 7.82 27.16
CA ALA A 14 -14.29 8.85 26.74
C ALA A 14 -12.86 8.30 26.60
N LEU A 15 -12.45 7.44 27.53
CA LEU A 15 -11.13 6.83 27.54
C LEU A 15 -10.97 5.81 26.39
N LEU A 16 -12.01 5.02 26.12
CA LEU A 16 -12.07 4.15 24.95
C LEU A 16 -11.97 4.94 23.64
N VAL A 17 -12.78 6.00 23.50
CA VAL A 17 -12.76 6.85 22.29
C VAL A 17 -11.40 7.53 22.13
N ALA A 18 -10.81 8.03 23.20
CA ALA A 18 -9.49 8.65 23.17
C ALA A 18 -8.40 7.64 22.76
N LEU A 19 -8.46 6.41 23.29
CA LEU A 19 -7.54 5.34 22.92
C LEU A 19 -7.69 4.94 21.44
N SER A 20 -8.93 4.82 20.95
CA SER A 20 -9.20 4.55 19.54
C SER A 20 -8.71 5.69 18.63
N ALA A 21 -8.96 6.95 19.03
CA ALA A 21 -8.50 8.11 18.28
C ALA A 21 -6.96 8.21 18.24
N TRP A 22 -6.29 7.81 19.32
CA TRP A 22 -4.83 7.75 19.39
C TRP A 22 -4.22 6.80 18.36
N LEU A 23 -4.93 5.74 17.95
CA LEU A 23 -4.46 4.79 16.95
C LEU A 23 -4.60 5.30 15.51
N LEU A 24 -5.46 6.30 15.26
CA LEU A 24 -5.74 6.81 13.90
C LEU A 24 -4.50 7.32 13.13
N PRO A 25 -3.55 8.05 13.73
CA PRO A 25 -2.34 8.49 13.03
C PRO A 25 -1.49 7.33 12.49
N GLY A 26 -1.53 6.15 13.14
CA GLY A 26 -0.81 4.97 12.67
C GLY A 26 -1.35 4.40 11.35
N LEU A 27 -2.60 4.71 11.00
CA LEU A 27 -3.20 4.29 9.73
C LEU A 27 -2.55 4.95 8.52
N GLY A 28 -1.98 6.16 8.68
CA GLY A 28 -1.26 6.84 7.60
C GLY A 28 0.06 6.17 7.22
N GLN A 29 0.56 5.25 8.04
CA GLN A 29 1.78 4.49 7.77
C GLN A 29 1.49 3.12 7.13
N VAL A 30 0.21 2.75 6.99
CA VAL A 30 -0.19 1.53 6.32
C VAL A 30 0.11 1.70 4.83
N ARG A 31 1.17 1.03 4.39
CA ARG A 31 1.54 0.96 2.99
C ARG A 31 0.90 -0.29 2.41
N GLU A 32 0.21 -0.10 1.29
CA GLU A 32 -0.27 -1.21 0.50
C GLU A 32 0.91 -1.77 -0.30
N ASP A 33 1.11 -3.08 -0.19
CA ASP A 33 2.19 -3.81 -0.86
C ASP A 33 1.54 -4.92 -1.69
N ASN A 34 1.72 -4.85 -3.01
CA ASN A 34 1.18 -5.79 -3.98
C ASN A 34 2.20 -6.85 -4.42
N ASP A 35 3.40 -6.85 -3.82
CA ASP A 35 4.40 -7.86 -4.14
C ASP A 35 4.01 -9.22 -3.54
N VAL A 36 3.66 -10.16 -4.41
CA VAL A 36 3.31 -11.53 -4.02
C VAL A 36 4.51 -12.24 -3.37
N LEU A 37 5.74 -11.87 -3.71
CA LEU A 37 6.95 -12.44 -3.13
C LEU A 37 7.22 -11.93 -1.71
N ALA A 38 6.70 -10.77 -1.33
CA ALA A 38 6.81 -10.24 0.03
C ALA A 38 6.03 -11.06 1.07
N PHE A 39 5.12 -11.94 0.63
CA PHE A 39 4.45 -12.92 1.50
C PHE A 39 5.33 -14.13 1.85
N LEU A 40 6.42 -14.34 1.12
CA LEU A 40 7.36 -15.43 1.37
C LEU A 40 8.54 -14.93 2.23
N PRO A 41 9.17 -15.82 3.03
CA PRO A 41 10.43 -15.49 3.69
C PRO A 41 11.49 -15.05 2.68
N PRO A 42 12.36 -14.07 3.02
CA PRO A 42 13.38 -13.57 2.10
C PRO A 42 14.36 -14.63 1.60
N ASP A 43 14.55 -15.69 2.39
CA ASP A 43 15.40 -16.84 2.15
C ASP A 43 14.70 -17.99 1.42
N HIS A 44 13.43 -17.82 1.04
CA HIS A 44 12.70 -18.82 0.28
C HIS A 44 13.33 -19.02 -1.11
N PRO A 45 13.58 -20.27 -1.56
CA PRO A 45 14.31 -20.54 -2.80
C PRO A 45 13.69 -19.87 -4.04
N ASP A 46 12.35 -19.78 -4.10
CA ASP A 46 11.65 -19.14 -5.22
C ASP A 46 11.87 -17.60 -5.25
N VAL A 47 11.97 -16.95 -4.09
CA VAL A 47 12.24 -15.51 -3.98
C VAL A 47 13.66 -15.22 -4.45
N VAL A 48 14.62 -16.04 -4.03
CA VAL A 48 16.03 -15.92 -4.43
C VAL A 48 16.19 -16.12 -5.94
N ALA A 49 15.58 -17.19 -6.49
CA ALA A 49 15.65 -17.48 -7.92
C ALA A 49 15.00 -16.36 -8.77
N PHE A 50 13.87 -15.82 -8.32
CA PHE A 50 13.21 -14.70 -8.99
C PHE A 50 14.11 -13.46 -9.04
N HIS A 51 14.71 -13.07 -7.91
CA HIS A 51 15.61 -11.92 -7.85
C HIS A 51 16.88 -12.13 -8.70
N GLU A 52 17.43 -13.35 -8.71
CA GLU A 52 18.60 -13.68 -9.53
C GLU A 52 18.28 -13.52 -11.03
N VAL A 53 17.14 -14.06 -11.50
CA VAL A 53 16.70 -13.93 -12.89
C VAL A 53 16.42 -12.47 -13.23
N ALA A 54 15.69 -11.75 -12.37
CA ALA A 54 15.38 -10.33 -12.58
C ALA A 54 16.65 -9.47 -12.69
N SER A 55 17.66 -9.73 -11.84
CA SER A 55 18.95 -9.01 -11.86
C SER A 55 19.76 -9.24 -13.14
N ARG A 56 19.61 -10.43 -13.75
CA ARG A 56 20.45 -10.87 -14.86
C ARG A 56 19.89 -10.50 -16.23
N PHE A 57 18.56 -10.48 -16.37
CA PHE A 57 17.91 -10.25 -17.66
C PHE A 57 17.21 -8.88 -17.75
N GLY A 58 17.00 -8.20 -16.62
CA GLY A 58 16.34 -6.91 -16.55
C GLY A 58 14.82 -7.00 -16.73
N MET A 59 14.10 -6.33 -15.83
CA MET A 59 12.66 -5.99 -15.87
C MET A 59 11.68 -7.15 -16.10
N LEU A 60 11.01 -7.60 -15.02
CA LEU A 60 9.76 -8.37 -15.09
C LEU A 60 8.50 -7.48 -14.97
N GLU A 61 8.68 -6.21 -14.59
CA GLU A 61 7.58 -5.24 -14.44
C GLU A 61 7.44 -4.35 -15.68
N VAL A 62 6.32 -4.49 -16.38
CA VAL A 62 5.98 -3.66 -17.54
C VAL A 62 4.98 -2.59 -17.09
N ALA A 63 5.37 -1.32 -17.16
CA ALA A 63 4.43 -0.22 -17.02
C ALA A 63 3.74 0.05 -18.36
N LEU A 64 2.41 -0.04 -18.40
CA LEU A 64 1.61 0.31 -19.57
C LEU A 64 1.09 1.74 -19.43
N VAL A 65 1.44 2.59 -20.40
CA VAL A 65 0.93 3.98 -20.46
C VAL A 65 -0.08 4.08 -21.60
N GLY A 66 -1.35 4.30 -21.24
CA GLY A 66 -2.41 4.54 -22.21
C GLY A 66 -2.45 6.00 -22.64
N LEU A 67 -2.39 6.25 -23.94
CA LEU A 67 -2.55 7.60 -24.51
C LEU A 67 -3.97 7.73 -25.10
N GLY A 68 -4.67 8.82 -24.78
CA GLY A 68 -5.98 9.16 -25.33
C GLY A 68 -5.93 10.51 -26.05
N ALA A 69 -6.47 10.59 -27.27
CA ALA A 69 -6.58 11.82 -28.04
C ALA A 69 -8.06 12.21 -28.18
N ALA A 70 -8.36 13.47 -27.84
CA ALA A 70 -9.69 14.03 -28.09
C ALA A 70 -9.92 14.27 -29.60
N GLU A 71 -8.89 14.75 -30.32
CA GLU A 71 -8.84 14.89 -31.79
C GLU A 71 -7.37 14.92 -32.27
N GLY A 72 -7.10 14.41 -33.48
CA GLY A 72 -5.79 14.45 -34.15
C GLY A 72 -4.89 13.22 -33.96
N ASP A 73 -3.67 13.28 -34.51
CA ASP A 73 -2.68 12.18 -34.44
C ASP A 73 -2.09 12.04 -33.03
N MET A 74 -2.07 10.80 -32.53
CA MET A 74 -1.69 10.44 -31.16
C MET A 74 -0.17 10.35 -30.97
N LEU A 75 0.57 10.07 -32.04
CA LEU A 75 2.01 9.76 -31.99
C LEU A 75 2.86 10.84 -32.67
N SER A 76 2.43 12.11 -32.61
CA SER A 76 3.28 13.20 -33.06
C SER A 76 4.48 13.37 -32.12
N VAL A 77 5.65 13.64 -32.69
CA VAL A 77 6.92 13.79 -31.95
C VAL A 77 6.81 14.82 -30.83
N GLU A 78 6.06 15.90 -31.06
CA GLU A 78 5.82 16.98 -30.09
C GLU A 78 5.06 16.52 -28.84
N ARG A 79 4.20 15.49 -28.94
CA ARG A 79 3.40 14.97 -27.83
C ARG A 79 4.08 13.85 -27.04
N VAL A 80 5.10 13.20 -27.60
CA VAL A 80 5.85 12.11 -26.94
C VAL A 80 7.03 12.63 -26.12
N ALA A 81 7.51 13.85 -26.40
CA ALA A 81 8.69 14.42 -25.77
C ALA A 81 8.44 15.29 -24.51
N THR A 82 7.18 15.40 -24.06
CA THR A 82 6.78 16.17 -22.86
C THR A 82 6.35 15.22 -21.75
#